data_AF-A0A378ADN4-F1
#
_entry.id   AF-A0A378ADN4-F1
#
_cell.length_a   1.000
_cell.length_b   1.000
_cell.length_c   1.000
_cell.angle_alpha   90.00
_cell.angle_beta   90.00
_cell.angle_gamma   90.00
#
_symmetry.space_group_name_H-M   'P 1'
#
loop_
_entity.id
_entity.type
_entity.pdbx_description
1 polymer ?
#
loop_
_entity_poly.entity_id
_entity_poly.type
_entity_poly.pdbx_seq_one_letter_code
_entity_poly.pdbx_strand_id
1 'polypeptide(L)'
;MGEENQTLDLAAQPPAVVLMAGLQGAGKTPASVSWGNSCARSTRRKCWSFPADVYRPAAIKQLETLAEQVGVDFFPSDVGQKPVDIVNAALKEAKLKFYDVLLVDTAGRLHVTKR
;
A
#
# COMPACT_ATOMS: atom_id res chain seq x y z
N MET A 1 -19.94 -11.14 -7.15
CA MET A 1 -19.64 -10.40 -5.90
C MET A 1 -19.64 -11.44 -4.80
N GLY A 2 -18.57 -11.54 -4.01
CA GLY A 2 -18.44 -12.57 -2.96
C GLY A 2 -19.52 -12.41 -1.89
N GLU A 3 -20.15 -13.51 -1.50
CA GLU A 3 -21.28 -13.55 -0.56
C GLU A 3 -20.87 -13.30 0.89
N GLU A 4 -19.58 -13.38 1.22
CA GLU A 4 -19.07 -13.16 2.57
C GLU A 4 -18.00 -12.06 2.63
N ASN A 5 -18.16 -11.15 3.59
CA ASN A 5 -17.14 -10.18 3.94
C ASN A 5 -16.27 -10.75 5.07
N GLN A 6 -15.26 -11.54 4.70
CA GLN A 6 -14.29 -12.07 5.67
C GLN A 6 -13.33 -10.95 6.08
N THR A 7 -13.20 -10.73 7.39
CA THR A 7 -12.27 -9.73 7.91
C THR A 7 -10.84 -10.17 7.67
N LEU A 8 -9.99 -9.30 7.15
CA LEU A 8 -8.58 -9.59 6.99
C LEU A 8 -7.95 -9.75 8.39
N ASP A 9 -7.42 -10.93 8.69
CA ASP A 9 -6.74 -11.16 9.96
C ASP A 9 -5.40 -10.43 9.97
N LEU A 10 -5.33 -9.38 10.77
CA LEU A 10 -4.13 -8.59 10.98
C LEU A 10 -3.46 -8.93 12.33
N ALA A 11 -3.74 -10.10 12.92
CA ALA A 11 -3.05 -10.63 14.11
C ALA A 11 -1.61 -11.08 13.80
N ALA A 12 -0.83 -10.21 13.16
CA ALA A 12 0.61 -10.34 12.95
C ALA A 12 1.35 -9.40 13.89
N GLN A 13 2.65 -9.65 14.13
CA GLN A 13 3.49 -8.68 14.82
C GLN A 13 3.54 -7.37 14.01
N PRO A 14 3.21 -6.21 14.60
CA PRO A 14 3.27 -4.94 13.89
C PRO A 14 4.69 -4.62 13.37
N PRO A 15 4.81 -4.01 12.17
CA PRO A 15 3.71 -3.70 11.26
C PRO A 15 3.28 -4.91 10.41
N ALA A 16 1.97 -5.13 10.30
CA ALA A 16 1.40 -6.08 9.35
C ALA A 16 1.55 -5.54 7.92
N VAL A 17 2.12 -6.33 7.00
CA VAL A 17 2.35 -5.91 5.61
C VAL A 17 1.26 -6.49 4.71
N VAL A 18 0.54 -5.62 4.00
CA VAL A 18 -0.54 -5.97 3.08
C VAL A 18 -0.12 -5.57 1.67
N LEU A 19 0.01 -6.58 0.81
CA LEU A 19 0.43 -6.41 -0.59
C LEU A 19 -0.79 -6.36 -1.51
N MET A 20 -0.97 -5.24 -2.23
CA MET A 20 -2.04 -5.09 -3.22
C MET A 20 -1.54 -5.57 -4.57
N ALA A 21 -1.95 -6.77 -4.99
CA ALA A 21 -1.57 -7.39 -6.25
C ALA A 21 -2.79 -7.65 -7.16
N GLY A 22 -2.56 -7.68 -8.47
CA GLY A 22 -3.62 -7.84 -9.46
C GLY A 22 -3.32 -7.18 -10.80
N LEU A 23 -4.24 -7.34 -11.75
CA LEU A 23 -4.06 -6.93 -13.14
C LEU A 23 -3.97 -5.41 -13.30
N GLN A 24 -3.35 -4.95 -14.40
CA GLN A 24 -3.39 -3.54 -14.77
C GLN A 24 -4.83 -3.07 -14.95
N GLY A 25 -5.17 -1.89 -14.42
CA GLY A 25 -6.53 -1.34 -14.50
C GLY A 25 -7.53 -1.92 -13.49
N ALA A 26 -7.16 -2.93 -12.69
CA ALA A 26 -8.06 -3.55 -11.70
C ALA A 26 -8.40 -2.68 -10.47
N GLY A 27 -8.01 -1.40 -10.47
CA GLY A 27 -8.33 -0.48 -9.36
C GLY A 27 -7.54 -0.71 -8.05
N LYS A 28 -6.34 -1.31 -8.11
CA LYS A 28 -5.50 -1.59 -6.93
C LYS A 28 -5.17 -0.35 -6.11
N THR A 29 -4.68 0.70 -6.74
CA THR A 29 -4.26 1.93 -6.05
C THR A 29 -5.44 2.60 -5.33
N PRO A 30 -6.60 2.86 -5.97
CA PRO A 30 -7.77 3.38 -5.26
C PRO A 30 -8.32 2.43 -4.18
N ALA A 31 -8.30 1.12 -4.43
CA ALA A 31 -8.76 0.14 -3.44
C ALA A 31 -7.83 0.07 -2.22
N SER A 32 -6.52 0.20 -2.42
CA SER A 32 -5.49 0.18 -1.39
C SER A 32 -5.72 1.27 -0.35
N VAL A 33 -5.83 2.52 -0.81
CA VAL A 33 -6.02 3.69 0.08
C VAL A 33 -7.41 3.70 0.72
N SER A 34 -8.45 3.31 -0.02
CA SER A 34 -9.82 3.20 0.51
C SER A 34 -9.90 2.15 1.61
N TRP A 35 -9.30 0.97 1.38
CA TRP A 35 -9.20 -0.08 2.39
C TRP A 35 -8.36 0.36 3.58
N GLY A 36 -7.24 1.04 3.37
CA GLY A 36 -6.39 1.60 4.42
C GLY A 36 -7.15 2.53 5.37
N ASN A 37 -7.95 3.45 4.82
CA ASN A 37 -8.79 4.35 5.61
C ASN A 37 -9.87 3.58 6.38
N SER A 38 -10.55 2.64 5.73
CA SER A 38 -11.55 1.79 6.38
C SER A 38 -10.95 0.94 7.52
N CYS A 39 -9.78 0.35 7.29
CA CYS A 39 -9.01 -0.41 8.27
C CYS A 39 -8.62 0.48 9.45
N ALA A 40 -8.07 1.68 9.19
CA ALA A 40 -7.68 2.61 10.24
C ALA A 40 -8.87 3.02 11.13
N ARG A 41 -10.03 3.28 10.53
CA ARG A 41 -11.25 3.65 11.25
C ARG A 41 -11.85 2.50 12.05
N SER A 42 -11.96 1.32 11.44
CA SER A 42 -12.62 0.16 12.06
C SER A 42 -11.78 -0.50 13.14
N THR A 43 -10.46 -0.55 12.97
CA THR A 43 -9.55 -1.25 13.89
C THR A 43 -8.75 -0.32 14.80
N ARG A 44 -8.86 1.01 14.61
CA ARG A 44 -8.04 2.04 15.29
C ARG A 44 -6.54 1.86 15.09
N ARG A 45 -6.13 1.24 13.98
CA ARG A 45 -4.74 0.97 13.61
C ARG A 45 -4.19 2.05 12.71
N LYS A 46 -2.93 2.45 12.91
CA LYS A 46 -2.25 3.39 12.02
C LYS A 46 -1.83 2.68 10.74
N CYS A 47 -2.34 3.14 9.61
CA CYS A 47 -2.04 2.59 8.29
C CYS A 47 -1.12 3.55 7.53
N TRP A 48 -0.11 2.98 6.86
CA TRP A 48 0.81 3.74 6.02
C TRP A 48 0.88 3.12 4.63
N SER A 49 0.70 3.93 3.59
CA SER A 49 0.81 3.50 2.21
C SER A 49 2.16 3.84 1.59
N PHE A 50 2.70 2.95 0.76
CA PHE A 50 3.88 3.25 -0.06
C PHE A 50 3.78 2.59 -1.43
N PRO A 51 4.35 3.22 -2.47
CA PRO A 51 4.34 2.66 -3.82
C PRO A 51 5.50 1.68 -3.98
N ALA A 52 5.21 0.45 -4.38
CA ALA A 52 6.22 -0.50 -4.87
C ALA A 52 6.49 -0.31 -6.37
N ASP A 53 5.65 0.45 -7.07
CA ASP A 53 5.84 0.84 -8.46
C ASP A 53 6.65 2.14 -8.60
N VAL A 54 7.91 2.04 -8.21
CA VAL A 54 8.81 3.19 -8.08
C VAL A 54 9.26 3.73 -9.45
N TYR A 55 9.09 2.95 -10.52
CA TYR A 55 9.55 3.31 -11.87
C TYR A 55 8.55 4.19 -12.64
N ARG A 56 7.32 4.34 -12.13
CA ARG A 56 6.27 5.16 -12.77
C ARG A 56 6.00 6.40 -11.91
N PRO A 57 6.59 7.57 -12.22
CA PRO A 57 6.43 8.79 -11.41
C PRO A 57 4.96 9.20 -11.23
N ALA A 58 4.14 9.00 -12.27
CA ALA A 58 2.71 9.25 -12.22
C ALA A 58 1.96 8.34 -11.23
N ALA A 59 2.41 7.10 -11.04
CA ALA A 59 1.80 6.17 -10.08
C ALA A 59 2.12 6.57 -8.64
N ILE A 60 3.36 7.00 -8.36
CA ILE A 60 3.76 7.55 -7.07
C ILE A 60 2.89 8.78 -6.74
N LYS A 61 2.79 9.74 -7.67
CA LYS A 61 1.99 10.96 -7.47
C LYS A 61 0.50 10.64 -7.30
N GLN A 62 -0.02 9.69 -8.07
CA GLN A 62 -1.41 9.24 -7.94
C GLN A 62 -1.69 8.67 -6.55
N LEU A 63 -0.81 7.80 -6.03
CA LEU A 63 -0.97 7.23 -4.70
C LEU A 63 -0.88 8.30 -3.62
N GLU A 64 0.07 9.23 -3.72
CA GLU A 64 0.21 10.37 -2.81
C GLU A 64 -1.08 11.20 -2.75
N THR A 65 -1.60 11.63 -3.91
CA THR A 65 -2.83 12.43 -3.99
C THR A 65 -4.03 11.69 -3.42
N LEU A 66 -4.19 10.40 -3.74
CA LEU A 66 -5.31 9.62 -3.22
C LEU A 66 -5.20 9.39 -1.71
N ALA A 67 -3.99 9.12 -1.21
CA ALA A 67 -3.73 8.91 0.22
C ALA A 67 -4.06 10.18 1.02
N GLU A 68 -3.63 11.35 0.54
CA GLU A 68 -3.98 12.66 1.10
C GLU A 68 -5.51 12.87 1.13
N GLN A 69 -6.20 12.59 0.02
CA GLN A 69 -7.65 12.74 -0.08
C GLN A 69 -8.43 11.87 0.92
N VAL A 70 -7.96 10.66 1.21
CA VAL A 70 -8.64 9.74 2.13
C VAL A 70 -8.14 9.81 3.57
N GLY A 71 -7.06 10.57 3.83
CA GLY A 71 -6.45 10.69 5.15
C GLY A 71 -5.66 9.45 5.58
N VAL A 72 -5.00 8.77 4.64
CA VAL A 72 -4.05 7.68 4.93
C VAL A 72 -2.65 8.22 4.75
N ASP A 73 -1.75 7.90 5.67
CA ASP A 73 -0.37 8.37 5.55
C ASP A 73 0.31 7.79 4.30
N PHE A 74 1.26 8.53 3.74
CA PHE A 74 2.00 8.16 2.55
C PHE A 74 3.51 8.21 2.81
N PHE A 75 4.24 7.18 2.40
CA PHE A 75 5.70 7.16 2.46
C PHE A 75 6.24 7.72 1.15
N PRO A 76 6.96 8.86 1.19
CA PRO A 76 7.53 9.45 -0.02
C PRO A 76 8.66 8.58 -0.56
N SER A 77 8.65 8.34 -1.87
CA SER A 77 9.67 7.60 -2.58
C SER A 77 10.03 8.29 -3.90
N ASP A 78 11.29 8.19 -4.29
CA ASP A 78 11.79 8.74 -5.56
C ASP A 78 12.09 7.63 -6.57
N VAL A 79 11.93 7.97 -7.86
CA VAL A 79 12.23 7.13 -9.03
C VAL A 79 13.70 6.67 -9.06
N GLY A 80 14.60 7.46 -8.47
CA GLY A 80 16.03 7.15 -8.37
C GLY A 80 16.40 6.14 -7.28
N GLN A 81 15.47 5.81 -6.37
CA GLN A 81 15.73 4.88 -5.27
C GLN A 81 15.48 3.43 -5.68
N LYS A 82 16.26 2.50 -5.13
CA LYS A 82 16.01 1.07 -5.35
C LYS A 82 14.77 0.66 -4.56
N PRO A 83 13.87 -0.17 -5.14
CA PRO A 83 12.66 -0.63 -4.43
C PRO A 83 12.95 -1.27 -3.08
N VAL A 84 14.03 -2.05 -2.98
CA VAL A 84 14.45 -2.73 -1.75
C VAL A 84 14.82 -1.72 -0.67
N ASP A 85 15.50 -0.62 -1.03
CA ASP A 85 15.92 0.41 -0.09
C ASP A 85 14.70 1.19 0.43
N ILE A 86 13.72 1.48 -0.44
CA ILE A 86 12.44 2.09 -0.06
C ILE A 86 11.69 1.22 0.94
N VAL A 87 11.55 -0.08 0.67
CA VAL A 87 10.85 -1.01 1.57
C VAL A 87 11.55 -1.11 2.92
N ASN A 88 12.89 -1.21 2.93
CA ASN A 88 13.67 -1.25 4.17
C ASN A 88 13.54 0.04 4.98
N ALA A 89 13.57 1.20 4.32
CA ALA A 89 13.35 2.50 4.96
C ALA A 89 11.94 2.61 5.54
N ALA A 90 10.92 2.26 4.75
CA ALA A 90 9.52 2.26 5.18
C ALA A 90 9.30 1.33 6.38
N LEU A 91 9.84 0.10 6.37
CA LEU A 91 9.75 -0.84 7.50
C LEU A 91 10.43 -0.30 8.76
N LYS A 92 11.62 0.30 8.62
CA LYS A 92 12.35 0.89 9.75
C LYS A 92 11.56 2.04 10.35
N GLU A 93 11.09 2.96 9.51
CA GLU A 93 10.37 4.14 9.95
C GLU A 93 8.98 3.78 10.50
N ALA A 94 8.35 2.73 9.97
CA ALA A 94 7.07 2.22 10.45
C ALA A 94 7.17 1.75 11.90
N LYS A 95 8.25 1.03 12.22
CA LYS A 95 8.54 0.60 13.60
C LYS A 95 8.82 1.77 14.52
N LEU A 96 9.56 2.79 14.06
CA LEU A 96 9.88 3.98 14.84
C LEU A 96 8.66 4.86 15.12
N LYS A 97 7.74 4.96 14.16
CA LYS A 97 6.52 5.77 14.25
C LYS A 97 5.30 4.99 14.77
N PHE A 98 5.50 3.72 15.13
CA PHE A 98 4.46 2.81 15.64
C PHE A 98 3.27 2.67 14.68
N TYR A 99 3.55 2.41 13.40
CA TYR A 99 2.53 2.01 12.44
C TYR A 99 2.17 0.53 12.63
N ASP A 100 0.89 0.24 12.49
CA ASP A 100 0.34 -1.10 12.68
C ASP A 100 0.21 -1.85 11.35
N VAL A 101 -0.03 -1.12 10.25
CA VAL A 101 -0.28 -1.69 8.92
C VAL A 101 0.50 -0.92 7.86
N LEU A 102 1.18 -1.66 6.99
CA LEU A 102 1.85 -1.17 5.79
C LEU A 102 1.12 -1.66 4.53
N LEU A 103 0.67 -0.71 3.72
CA LEU A 103 -0.02 -0.94 2.46
C LEU A 103 0.96 -0.80 1.30
N VAL A 104 1.22 -1.89 0.61
CA VAL A 104 2.15 -1.93 -0.52
C VAL A 104 1.34 -1.89 -1.82
N ASP A 105 1.37 -0.77 -2.54
CA ASP A 105 0.71 -0.66 -3.84
C ASP A 105 1.66 -1.07 -4.97
N THR A 106 1.35 -2.16 -5.67
CA THR A 106 2.23 -2.71 -6.71
C THR A 106 1.76 -2.37 -8.11
N ALA A 107 2.72 -2.38 -9.05
CA ALA A 107 2.42 -2.33 -10.47
C ALA A 107 1.46 -3.47 -10.84
N GLY A 108 0.51 -3.17 -11.73
CA GLY A 108 -0.36 -4.23 -12.26
C GLY A 108 0.42 -5.20 -13.14
N ARG A 109 0.19 -6.50 -12.98
CA ARG A 109 0.67 -7.47 -13.97
C ARG A 109 -0.10 -7.30 -15.28
N LEU A 110 0.62 -7.37 -16.40
CA LEU A 110 0.02 -7.58 -17.71
C LEU A 110 -0.34 -9.07 -17.86
N HIS A 111 -1.48 -9.37 -18.47
CA HIS A 111 -1.91 -10.74 -18.80
C HIS A 111 -0.90 -11.50 -19.68
N VAL A 112 0.07 -10.81 -20.26
CA VAL A 112 1.18 -11.39 -21.00
C VAL A 112 2.48 -11.08 -20.26
N THR A 113 2.83 -11.91 -19.27
CA THR A 113 4.21 -11.95 -18.78
C THR A 113 4.88 -13.14 -19.47
N LYS A 114 5.42 -12.93 -20.68
CA LYS A 114 6.40 -13.85 -21.26
C LYS A 114 7.78 -13.47 -20.75
N ARG A 115 8.23 -14.19 -19.71
CA ARG A 115 9.53 -14.87 -19.61
C ARG A 115 9.65 -15.50 -18.23
#